data_AF-A0A5N6ED00-F1
#
_entry.id   AF-A0A5N6ED00-F1
#
_cell.length_a   1.000
_cell.length_b   1.000
_cell.length_c   1.000
_cell.angle_alpha   90.00
_cell.angle_beta   90.00
_cell.angle_gamma   90.00
#
_symmetry.space_group_name_H-M   'P 1'
#
loop_
_entity.id
_entity.type
_entity.pdbx_description
1 polymer ?
#
loop_
_entity_poly.entity_id
_entity_poly.type
_entity_poly.pdbx_seq_one_letter_code
_entity_poly.pdbx_strand_id
1 'polypeptide(L)'
;MPKLFIRWYVDLPTIEVLESTLFVADNASLPASFDGRTIRVEHTSHGRGGFAPVEWDIEGYREGDCQRSNSNISPTTLSRDGPVPTLTRGSSGQAGSANGRLQEVMTFDWELPSVLQKMISRDDQVRKNSILFSITLKAKGDHVELMTCQQYLESSHPGRGVKLVEMIIKALSSLSNISGRTSNKDPQIRDIAVWLCLTFRPPTEGSDVVVSTGSFNGTHLTMSTDPMPSLVCWTQIFEDAVVVVMPGEVFSGGLLKLSFGALIHVTAVTKPIAAGKGLVLMGYSTALVPTNKNADGLVMWHLEVASHDRQLQTCELKATPGSWLKRKTLKELQTKEAWLGWCTSAEVSLGLDSPEGDVSAPDAKVKPTTGHWEEANLQLLAQSAFEEQ
;
A
#
# COMPACT_ATOMS: atom_id res chain seq x y z
N MET A 1 14.76 19.38 -15.35
CA MET A 1 14.40 17.95 -15.40
C MET A 1 12.91 17.77 -15.21
N PRO A 2 12.20 17.18 -16.18
CA PRO A 2 10.86 16.67 -15.91
C PRO A 2 11.04 15.48 -14.95
N LYS A 3 10.89 15.72 -13.63
CA LYS A 3 10.48 14.65 -12.74
C LYS A 3 9.19 14.08 -13.33
N LEU A 4 9.01 12.77 -13.26
CA LEU A 4 7.78 12.14 -13.74
C LEU A 4 6.64 12.84 -13.00
N PHE A 5 5.90 13.71 -13.70
CA PHE A 5 4.70 14.36 -13.18
C PHE A 5 3.63 13.26 -13.14
N ILE A 6 3.79 12.28 -12.25
CA ILE A 6 2.66 11.51 -11.73
C ILE A 6 1.94 12.48 -10.78
N ARG A 7 1.37 13.54 -11.35
CA ARG A 7 0.15 14.08 -10.78
C ARG A 7 -0.81 12.88 -10.75
N TRP A 8 -1.65 12.80 -9.72
CA TRP A 8 -2.69 11.78 -9.47
C TRP A 8 -3.63 11.42 -10.64
N TYR A 9 -3.34 11.91 -11.84
CA TYR A 9 -4.00 11.70 -13.12
C TYR A 9 -2.97 11.08 -14.07
N VAL A 10 -2.68 9.79 -13.89
CA VAL A 10 -2.28 9.02 -15.06
C VAL A 10 -3.56 8.92 -15.89
N ASP A 11 -3.67 9.69 -16.97
CA ASP A 11 -4.52 9.31 -18.09
C ASP A 11 -3.92 8.01 -18.63
N LEU A 12 -4.24 6.90 -17.97
CA LEU A 12 -4.03 5.58 -18.53
C LEU A 12 -4.75 5.59 -19.88
N PRO A 13 -4.11 5.18 -20.98
CA PRO A 13 -4.80 5.08 -22.26
C PRO A 13 -6.06 4.26 -22.03
N THR A 14 -7.21 4.80 -22.45
CA THR A 14 -8.54 4.23 -22.28
C THR A 14 -8.51 2.72 -22.47
N ILE A 15 -8.45 1.99 -21.36
CA ILE A 15 -8.57 0.53 -21.37
C ILE A 15 -10.05 0.28 -21.66
N GLU A 16 -10.34 -0.40 -22.76
CA GLU A 16 -11.68 -0.93 -23.01
C GLU A 16 -12.00 -1.91 -21.88
N VAL A 17 -12.79 -1.44 -20.91
CA VAL A 17 -13.28 -2.27 -19.81
C VAL A 17 -14.32 -3.21 -20.40
N LEU A 18 -13.97 -4.49 -20.49
CA LEU A 18 -14.93 -5.58 -20.69
C LEU A 18 -15.90 -5.61 -19.51
N GLU A 19 -17.19 -5.39 -19.80
CA GLU A 19 -18.28 -5.49 -18.84
C GLU A 19 -18.30 -6.87 -18.18
N SER A 20 -17.88 -6.93 -16.93
CA SER A 20 -18.13 -8.07 -16.05
C SER A 20 -19.44 -7.81 -15.32
N THR A 21 -20.49 -8.54 -15.69
CA THR A 21 -21.81 -8.46 -15.04
C THR A 21 -21.71 -9.03 -13.62
N LEU A 22 -21.51 -8.16 -12.63
CA LEU A 22 -21.60 -8.53 -11.22
C LEU A 22 -23.07 -8.45 -10.77
N PHE A 23 -23.63 -9.57 -10.31
CA PHE A 23 -24.94 -9.59 -9.67
C PHE A 23 -24.91 -8.75 -8.38
N VAL A 24 -25.71 -7.67 -8.36
CA VAL A 24 -25.93 -6.84 -7.17
C VAL A 24 -26.99 -7.52 -6.30
N ALA A 25 -26.55 -8.10 -5.18
CA ALA A 25 -27.41 -8.40 -4.05
C ALA A 25 -27.07 -7.47 -2.87
N ASP A 26 -28.14 -6.97 -2.24
CA ASP A 26 -28.26 -6.17 -1.02
C ASP A 26 -27.82 -4.70 -0.99
N ASN A 27 -28.83 -3.83 -0.94
CA ASN A 27 -28.79 -2.41 -0.56
C ASN A 27 -28.51 -2.24 0.95
N ALA A 28 -27.36 -2.70 1.43
CA ALA A 28 -26.91 -2.39 2.78
C ALA A 28 -26.35 -0.96 2.81
N SER A 29 -26.94 -0.09 3.62
CA SER A 29 -26.40 1.25 3.90
C SER A 29 -25.20 1.15 4.87
N LEU A 30 -24.23 2.07 4.80
CA LEU A 30 -23.07 2.09 5.71
C LEU A 30 -23.20 3.16 6.82
N PRO A 31 -22.63 2.93 8.03
CA PRO A 31 -22.71 3.79 9.21
C PRO A 31 -21.77 5.00 9.14
N ALA A 32 -21.93 5.83 8.11
CA ALA A 32 -21.17 7.06 7.98
C ALA A 32 -22.10 8.21 7.60
N SER A 33 -21.91 9.37 8.25
CA SER A 33 -22.48 10.64 7.79
C SER A 33 -21.37 11.60 7.42
N PHE A 34 -21.70 12.51 6.50
CA PHE A 34 -20.71 13.39 5.90
C PHE A 34 -21.24 14.82 5.78
N ASP A 35 -20.48 15.80 6.28
CA ASP A 35 -20.87 17.22 6.33
C ASP A 35 -20.01 18.15 5.45
N GLY A 36 -19.19 17.59 4.55
CA GLY A 36 -18.29 18.36 3.69
C GLY A 36 -16.85 18.42 4.22
N ARG A 37 -16.63 18.30 5.52
CA ARG A 37 -15.28 18.38 6.14
C ARG A 37 -14.99 17.27 7.14
N THR A 38 -16.04 16.64 7.64
CA THR A 38 -15.96 15.64 8.70
C THR A 38 -16.65 14.38 8.22
N ILE A 39 -15.94 13.26 8.25
CA ILE A 39 -16.62 11.96 8.30
C ILE A 39 -17.03 11.73 9.75
N ARG A 40 -18.28 11.35 9.98
CA ARG A 40 -18.75 10.87 11.27
C ARG A 40 -19.07 9.39 11.16
N VAL A 41 -18.29 8.56 11.86
CA VAL A 41 -18.54 7.12 11.96
C VAL A 41 -19.09 6.84 13.35
N GLU A 42 -20.29 6.26 13.43
CA GLU A 42 -20.94 5.95 14.71
C GLU A 42 -20.50 4.57 15.22
N HIS A 43 -19.96 4.53 16.44
CA HIS A 43 -19.59 3.33 17.17
C HIS A 43 -20.47 3.19 18.43
N THR A 44 -20.81 1.97 18.83
CA THR A 44 -21.57 1.73 20.08
C THR A 44 -20.85 0.72 20.95
N SER A 45 -20.28 1.17 22.06
CA SER A 45 -19.67 0.27 23.05
C SER A 45 -20.76 -0.54 23.78
N HIS A 46 -20.71 -1.87 23.72
CA HIS A 46 -21.57 -2.69 24.59
C HIS A 46 -20.89 -2.90 25.94
N GLY A 47 -21.55 -2.43 27.01
CA GLY A 47 -21.27 -2.93 28.36
C GLY A 47 -21.60 -4.42 28.43
N ARG A 48 -20.73 -5.22 29.06
CA ARG A 48 -20.87 -6.67 29.22
C ARG A 48 -22.25 -7.04 29.78
N GLY A 49 -23.14 -7.49 28.90
CA GLY A 49 -24.34 -8.24 29.23
C GLY A 49 -24.36 -9.47 28.32
N GLY A 50 -24.25 -10.65 28.92
CA GLY A 50 -24.13 -11.92 28.19
C GLY A 50 -25.33 -12.20 27.30
N PHE A 51 -25.08 -12.72 26.10
CA PHE A 51 -26.08 -13.30 25.22
C PHE A 51 -25.65 -14.70 24.80
N ALA A 52 -26.65 -15.58 24.70
CA ALA A 52 -26.57 -16.95 24.23
C ALA A 52 -26.16 -17.02 22.74
N PRO A 53 -25.55 -18.13 22.29
CA PRO A 53 -25.11 -18.27 20.90
C PRO A 53 -26.33 -18.36 19.98
N VAL A 54 -26.32 -17.53 18.93
CA VAL A 54 -27.18 -17.72 17.75
C VAL A 54 -26.36 -18.56 16.77
N GLU A 55 -26.80 -19.80 16.61
CA GLU A 55 -26.31 -20.76 15.62
C GLU A 55 -26.79 -20.32 14.23
N TRP A 56 -25.86 -20.18 13.29
CA TRP A 56 -26.16 -19.94 11.88
C TRP A 56 -25.81 -21.22 11.11
N ASP A 57 -26.81 -21.95 10.64
CA ASP A 57 -26.64 -22.99 9.63
C ASP A 57 -26.23 -22.34 8.30
N ILE A 58 -25.05 -22.68 7.81
CA ILE A 58 -24.61 -22.39 6.44
C ILE A 58 -24.48 -23.74 5.73
N GLU A 59 -25.45 -24.03 4.88
CA GLU A 59 -25.47 -25.20 4.02
C GLU A 59 -24.57 -24.97 2.80
N GLY A 60 -23.55 -25.83 2.63
CA GLY A 60 -23.00 -26.15 1.31
C GLY A 60 -21.80 -25.35 0.79
N TYR A 61 -20.63 -25.54 1.39
CA TYR A 61 -19.37 -25.52 0.61
C TYR A 61 -18.45 -26.64 1.10
N ARG A 62 -18.22 -27.64 0.23
CA ARG A 62 -17.26 -28.73 0.44
C ARG A 62 -15.89 -28.23 -0.01
N GLU A 63 -14.95 -28.12 0.91
CA GLU A 63 -13.54 -27.95 0.59
C GLU A 63 -12.75 -29.15 1.12
N GLY A 64 -11.84 -29.63 0.27
CA GLY A 64 -11.14 -30.90 0.41
C GLY A 64 -10.05 -30.88 1.47
N ASP A 65 -9.83 -32.06 2.03
CA ASP A 65 -8.86 -32.38 3.06
C ASP A 65 -7.42 -32.03 2.69
N CYS A 66 -6.74 -31.30 3.58
CA CYS A 66 -5.29 -31.36 3.73
C CYS A 66 -4.97 -31.64 5.20
N GLN A 67 -4.56 -32.89 5.46
CA GLN A 67 -4.08 -33.37 6.75
C GLN A 67 -2.87 -32.55 7.22
N ARG A 68 -2.90 -32.09 8.48
CA ARG A 68 -1.67 -31.81 9.21
C ARG A 68 -1.76 -32.28 10.66
N SER A 69 -0.67 -32.92 11.03
CA SER A 69 -0.36 -33.73 12.19
C SER A 69 -0.50 -33.03 13.55
N ASN A 70 -1.02 -33.82 14.49
CA ASN A 70 -1.05 -33.62 15.94
C ASN A 70 0.32 -33.30 16.55
N SER A 71 0.33 -32.36 17.51
CA SER A 71 1.20 -32.49 18.68
C SER A 71 0.46 -32.04 19.94
N ASN A 72 0.38 -32.97 20.88
CA ASN A 72 -0.26 -32.87 22.18
C ASN A 72 0.59 -32.04 23.14
N ILE A 73 -0.01 -31.09 23.87
CA ILE A 73 0.47 -30.66 25.19
C ILE A 73 -0.75 -30.46 26.10
N SER A 74 -0.76 -31.22 27.20
CA SER A 74 -1.80 -31.22 28.23
C SER A 74 -1.68 -30.01 29.19
N PRO A 75 -2.78 -29.58 29.85
CA PRO A 75 -2.78 -28.43 30.74
C PRO A 75 -2.48 -28.81 32.20
N THR A 76 -1.73 -27.96 32.89
CA THR A 76 -1.53 -28.02 34.34
C THR A 76 -2.65 -27.25 35.05
N THR A 77 -3.45 -27.96 35.83
CA THR A 77 -4.44 -27.41 36.75
C THR A 77 -3.79 -27.03 38.08
N LEU A 78 -4.08 -25.83 38.59
CA LEU A 78 -3.78 -25.44 39.96
C LEU A 78 -5.06 -24.94 40.63
N SER A 79 -5.52 -25.76 41.56
CA SER A 79 -6.62 -25.54 42.49
C SER A 79 -6.26 -24.45 43.49
N ARG A 80 -7.21 -23.55 43.79
CA ARG A 80 -7.16 -22.71 44.99
C ARG A 80 -8.56 -22.41 45.51
N ASP A 81 -8.90 -23.11 46.58
CA ASP A 81 -10.06 -22.88 47.43
C ASP A 81 -9.96 -21.55 48.19
N GLY A 82 -11.10 -20.87 48.33
CA GLY A 82 -11.28 -19.68 49.16
C GLY A 82 -12.77 -19.32 49.32
N PRO A 83 -13.22 -18.82 50.48
CA PRO A 83 -14.60 -18.99 50.95
C PRO A 83 -15.61 -18.00 50.36
N VAL A 84 -16.83 -18.51 50.21
CA VAL A 84 -18.05 -17.82 49.77
C VAL A 84 -18.55 -16.85 50.85
N PRO A 85 -18.77 -15.55 50.55
CA PRO A 85 -19.60 -14.69 51.37
C PRO A 85 -21.05 -14.73 50.88
N THR A 86 -21.95 -15.09 51.79
CA THR A 86 -23.40 -15.02 51.64
C THR A 86 -23.84 -13.56 51.52
N LEU A 87 -24.35 -13.16 50.35
CA LEU A 87 -24.92 -11.84 50.13
C LEU A 87 -26.45 -11.88 50.22
N THR A 88 -26.95 -11.11 51.17
CA THR A 88 -28.35 -10.90 51.52
C THR A 88 -29.10 -10.23 50.38
N ARG A 89 -30.21 -10.87 50.00
CA ARG A 89 -31.18 -10.44 48.98
C ARG A 89 -32.01 -9.28 49.52
N GLY A 90 -31.61 -8.05 49.18
CA GLY A 90 -32.43 -6.85 49.35
C GLY A 90 -33.17 -6.52 48.05
N SER A 91 -34.48 -6.81 48.01
CA SER A 91 -35.38 -6.30 46.97
C SER A 91 -35.70 -4.83 47.25
N SER A 92 -35.31 -3.92 46.36
CA SER A 92 -35.93 -2.59 46.29
C SER A 92 -35.76 -1.95 44.91
N GLY A 93 -36.89 -1.56 44.31
CA GLY A 93 -36.97 -0.41 43.40
C GLY A 93 -36.51 -0.64 41.96
N GLN A 94 -37.37 -1.21 41.12
CA GLN A 94 -37.24 -1.20 39.67
C GLN A 94 -37.57 0.21 39.14
N ALA A 95 -36.57 1.10 39.14
CA ALA A 95 -36.60 2.33 38.35
C ALA A 95 -36.03 2.01 36.96
N GLY A 96 -36.82 2.25 35.92
CA GLY A 96 -36.42 2.03 34.53
C GLY A 96 -35.20 2.89 34.16
N SER A 97 -34.00 2.34 34.33
CA SER A 97 -32.77 2.91 33.82
C SER A 97 -32.82 2.84 32.29
N ALA A 98 -33.16 3.97 31.67
CA ALA A 98 -32.92 4.20 30.26
C ALA A 98 -31.42 4.08 30.03
N ASN A 99 -30.93 2.86 29.74
CA ASN A 99 -29.58 2.60 29.30
C ASN A 99 -29.41 3.25 27.91
N GLY A 100 -29.22 4.56 27.90
CA GLY A 100 -28.83 5.32 26.72
C GLY A 100 -27.51 4.74 26.24
N ARG A 101 -27.56 3.98 25.13
CA ARG A 101 -26.35 3.58 24.41
C ARG A 101 -25.68 4.87 23.95
N LEU A 102 -24.56 5.23 24.57
CA LEU A 102 -23.73 6.31 24.10
C LEU A 102 -23.23 5.94 22.70
N GLN A 103 -23.70 6.67 21.69
CA GLN A 103 -23.13 6.63 20.35
C GLN A 103 -21.81 7.39 20.40
N GLU A 104 -20.73 6.68 20.16
CA GLU A 104 -19.40 7.21 20.06
C GLU A 104 -19.18 7.66 18.60
N VAL A 105 -19.16 8.96 18.37
CA VAL A 105 -18.98 9.53 17.03
C VAL A 105 -17.49 9.77 16.80
N MET A 106 -16.91 9.08 15.81
CA MET A 106 -15.56 9.35 15.34
C MET A 106 -15.55 10.52 14.39
N THR A 107 -14.56 11.41 14.56
CA THR A 107 -14.41 12.62 13.78
C THR A 107 -13.05 12.57 13.10
N PHE A 108 -13.03 12.78 11.79
CA PHE A 108 -11.82 12.75 10.98
C PHE A 108 -11.59 14.12 10.36
N ASP A 109 -10.41 14.68 10.57
CA ASP A 109 -9.92 15.78 9.75
C ASP A 109 -9.48 15.17 8.43
N TRP A 110 -10.14 15.51 7.33
CA TRP A 110 -9.83 14.91 6.03
C TRP A 110 -9.61 15.97 4.95
N GLU A 111 -8.73 15.65 4.01
CA GLU A 111 -8.33 16.60 2.96
C GLU A 111 -8.82 16.17 1.58
N LEU A 112 -9.48 15.00 1.49
CA LEU A 112 -10.01 14.44 0.25
C LEU A 112 -10.88 15.45 -0.54
N PRO A 113 -11.81 16.23 0.05
CA PRO A 113 -12.60 17.18 -0.72
C PRO A 113 -11.74 18.22 -1.45
N SER A 114 -10.67 18.69 -0.82
CA SER A 114 -9.73 19.63 -1.42
C SER A 114 -8.94 18.99 -2.56
N VAL A 115 -8.61 17.71 -2.43
CA VAL A 115 -8.00 16.91 -3.51
C VAL A 115 -8.98 16.76 -4.68
N LEU A 116 -10.24 16.45 -4.40
CA LEU A 116 -11.28 16.28 -5.43
C LEU A 116 -11.71 17.58 -6.09
N GLN A 117 -11.68 18.72 -5.39
CA GLN A 117 -11.94 20.02 -5.98
C GLN A 117 -10.91 20.40 -7.04
N LYS A 118 -9.68 19.88 -6.93
CA LYS A 118 -8.65 20.04 -7.96
C LYS A 118 -8.89 19.13 -9.18
N MET A 119 -9.75 18.11 -9.06
CA MET A 119 -10.17 17.28 -10.19
C MET A 119 -11.14 18.08 -11.07
N ILE A 120 -10.78 18.25 -12.34
CA ILE A 120 -11.53 19.11 -13.29
C ILE A 120 -12.92 18.53 -13.61
N SER A 121 -13.09 17.21 -13.51
CA SER A 121 -14.35 16.56 -13.86
C SER A 121 -15.43 16.75 -12.80
N ARG A 122 -16.65 17.06 -13.25
CA ARG A 122 -17.88 17.03 -12.43
C ARG A 122 -18.59 15.68 -12.48
N ASP A 123 -18.11 14.76 -13.32
CA ASP A 123 -18.69 13.43 -13.46
C ASP A 123 -18.24 12.53 -12.30
N ASP A 124 -19.21 11.97 -11.58
CA ASP A 124 -19.00 11.11 -10.41
C ASP A 124 -18.26 9.82 -10.78
N GLN A 125 -18.54 9.25 -11.94
CA GLN A 125 -17.89 8.04 -12.42
C GLN A 125 -16.43 8.30 -12.76
N VAL A 126 -16.12 9.45 -13.37
CA VAL A 126 -14.74 9.87 -13.63
C VAL A 126 -13.99 10.09 -12.31
N ARG A 127 -14.58 10.82 -11.36
CA ARG A 127 -13.97 11.04 -10.02
C ARG A 127 -13.74 9.74 -9.28
N LYS A 128 -14.74 8.85 -9.28
CA LYS A 128 -14.64 7.52 -8.68
C LYS A 128 -13.45 6.76 -9.27
N ASN A 129 -13.39 6.67 -10.59
CA ASN A 129 -12.31 5.97 -11.28
C ASN A 129 -10.96 6.62 -10.98
N SER A 130 -10.86 7.95 -10.98
CA SER A 130 -9.62 8.65 -10.63
C SER A 130 -9.11 8.25 -9.24
N ILE A 131 -9.99 8.14 -8.24
CA ILE A 131 -9.61 7.73 -6.88
C ILE A 131 -9.27 6.26 -6.81
N LEU A 132 -10.13 5.39 -7.34
CA LEU A 132 -9.95 3.94 -7.27
C LEU A 132 -8.69 3.48 -8.01
N PHE A 133 -8.36 4.12 -9.12
CA PHE A 133 -7.14 3.83 -9.89
C PHE A 133 -5.94 4.69 -9.48
N SER A 134 -6.07 5.58 -8.49
CA SER A 134 -4.93 6.30 -7.93
C SER A 134 -3.91 5.33 -7.36
N ILE A 135 -2.64 5.54 -7.68
CA ILE A 135 -1.52 4.83 -7.06
C ILE A 135 -1.41 5.27 -5.61
N THR A 136 -1.23 4.32 -4.70
CA THR A 136 -1.08 4.52 -3.26
C THR A 136 0.15 3.81 -2.76
N LEU A 137 0.78 4.36 -1.71
CA LEU A 137 1.93 3.79 -1.05
C LEU A 137 1.56 3.47 0.39
N LYS A 138 1.61 2.18 0.75
CA LYS A 138 1.30 1.72 2.11
C LYS A 138 2.54 1.12 2.76
N ALA A 139 2.93 1.63 3.91
CA ALA A 139 3.96 0.97 4.71
C ALA A 139 3.44 -0.37 5.27
N LYS A 140 4.33 -1.34 5.35
CA LYS A 140 4.07 -2.66 5.93
C LYS A 140 5.36 -3.23 6.50
N GLY A 141 5.58 -3.02 7.80
CA GLY A 141 6.82 -3.40 8.46
C GLY A 141 8.01 -2.60 7.92
N ASP A 142 8.89 -3.25 7.17
CA ASP A 142 10.17 -2.73 6.65
C ASP A 142 10.13 -2.40 5.15
N HIS A 143 8.95 -2.36 4.54
CA HIS A 143 8.78 -2.03 3.13
C HIS A 143 7.52 -1.23 2.88
N VAL A 144 7.43 -0.70 1.67
CA VAL A 144 6.30 0.06 1.15
C VAL A 144 5.69 -0.73 0.00
N GLU A 145 4.41 -1.04 0.07
CA GLU A 145 3.67 -1.66 -1.04
C GLU A 145 3.08 -0.57 -1.94
N LEU A 146 3.35 -0.65 -3.25
CA LEU A 146 2.72 0.18 -4.27
C LEU A 146 1.55 -0.58 -4.89
N MET A 147 0.36 -0.01 -4.81
CA MET A 147 -0.87 -0.58 -5.37
C MET A 147 -1.88 0.51 -5.69
N THR A 148 -2.89 0.21 -6.49
CA THR A 148 -4.02 1.13 -6.65
C THR A 148 -4.88 1.17 -5.39
N CYS A 149 -5.63 2.25 -5.20
CA CYS A 149 -6.60 2.36 -4.12
C CYS A 149 -7.61 1.20 -4.15
N GLN A 150 -8.10 0.81 -5.32
CA GLN A 150 -8.97 -0.34 -5.51
C GLN A 150 -8.31 -1.64 -5.03
N GLN A 151 -7.07 -1.93 -5.48
CA GLN A 151 -6.33 -3.13 -5.07
C GLN A 151 -6.13 -3.18 -3.54
N TYR A 152 -5.83 -2.05 -2.91
CA TYR A 152 -5.74 -1.96 -1.46
C TYR A 152 -7.07 -2.30 -0.79
N LEU A 153 -8.15 -1.66 -1.23
CA LEU A 153 -9.47 -1.82 -0.64
C LEU A 153 -10.03 -3.22 -0.83
N GLU A 154 -9.80 -3.84 -1.98
CA GLU A 154 -10.23 -5.20 -2.28
C GLU A 154 -9.43 -6.24 -1.49
N SER A 155 -8.12 -6.05 -1.32
CA SER A 155 -7.28 -6.97 -0.55
C SER A 155 -7.45 -6.84 0.97
N SER A 156 -7.61 -5.61 1.47
CA SER A 156 -7.67 -5.33 2.91
C SER A 156 -9.11 -5.32 3.46
N HIS A 157 -10.09 -4.93 2.63
CA HIS A 157 -11.49 -4.79 3.03
C HIS A 157 -12.48 -5.30 1.95
N PRO A 158 -12.44 -6.61 1.61
CA PRO A 158 -13.20 -7.18 0.50
C PRO A 158 -14.69 -6.82 0.51
N GLY A 159 -15.21 -6.36 -0.63
CA GLY A 159 -16.63 -6.04 -0.83
C GLY A 159 -17.14 -4.79 -0.12
N ARG A 160 -16.36 -4.18 0.78
CA ARG A 160 -16.77 -3.00 1.59
C ARG A 160 -15.98 -1.75 1.23
N GLY A 161 -14.67 -1.86 1.05
CA GLY A 161 -13.79 -0.71 0.83
C GLY A 161 -14.21 0.11 -0.40
N VAL A 162 -14.36 -0.53 -1.55
CA VAL A 162 -14.77 0.12 -2.80
C VAL A 162 -16.16 0.76 -2.66
N LYS A 163 -17.14 0.05 -2.10
CA LYS A 163 -18.50 0.58 -1.87
C LYS A 163 -18.48 1.82 -0.98
N LEU A 164 -17.65 1.85 0.06
CA LEU A 164 -17.51 3.01 0.94
C LEU A 164 -16.96 4.23 0.18
N VAL A 165 -15.94 4.06 -0.66
CA VAL A 165 -15.43 5.14 -1.52
C VAL A 165 -16.52 5.64 -2.48
N GLU A 166 -17.30 4.75 -3.08
CA GLU A 166 -18.41 5.13 -3.97
C GLU A 166 -19.45 6.01 -3.25
N MET A 167 -19.83 5.64 -2.03
CA MET A 167 -20.77 6.45 -1.26
C MET A 167 -20.17 7.78 -0.82
N ILE A 168 -18.89 7.81 -0.44
CA ILE A 168 -18.17 9.05 -0.13
C ILE A 168 -18.20 10.00 -1.33
N ILE A 169 -17.93 9.49 -2.53
CA ILE A 169 -17.93 10.31 -3.75
C ILE A 169 -19.31 10.80 -4.10
N LYS A 170 -20.31 9.92 -4.03
CA LYS A 170 -21.70 10.32 -4.24
C LYS A 170 -22.14 11.37 -3.21
N ALA A 171 -21.74 11.23 -1.94
CA ALA A 171 -22.02 12.20 -0.89
C ALA A 171 -21.35 13.54 -1.16
N LEU A 172 -20.10 13.54 -1.62
CA LEU A 172 -19.35 14.74 -1.94
C LEU A 172 -19.89 15.49 -3.15
N SER A 173 -20.45 14.77 -4.11
CA SER A 173 -21.08 15.36 -5.29
C SER A 173 -22.52 15.83 -5.03
N SER A 174 -23.22 15.22 -4.07
CA SER A 174 -24.54 15.66 -3.67
C SER A 174 -24.46 16.77 -2.61
N LEU A 175 -25.03 17.96 -2.87
CA LEU A 175 -25.18 19.01 -1.85
C LEU A 175 -26.11 18.60 -0.68
N SER A 176 -26.70 17.42 -0.74
CA SER A 176 -27.53 16.84 0.30
C SER A 176 -26.70 16.11 1.34
N ASN A 177 -26.90 16.44 2.61
CA ASN A 177 -26.35 15.71 3.75
C ASN A 177 -26.79 14.23 3.67
N ILE A 178 -25.86 13.33 3.35
CA ILE A 178 -26.12 11.89 3.42
C ILE A 178 -26.06 11.49 4.89
N SER A 179 -27.25 11.31 5.49
CA SER A 179 -27.42 10.72 6.81
C SER A 179 -27.74 9.23 6.65
N GLY A 180 -26.69 8.40 6.54
CA GLY A 180 -26.83 6.94 6.60
C GLY A 180 -27.00 6.49 8.04
N ARG A 181 -28.21 6.08 8.43
CA ARG A 181 -28.49 5.56 9.78
C ARG A 181 -28.42 4.04 9.72
N THR A 182 -27.32 3.43 10.14
CA THR A 182 -27.22 1.96 10.13
C THR A 182 -26.76 1.38 11.46
N SER A 183 -27.09 0.10 11.61
CA SER A 183 -26.91 -0.67 12.82
C SER A 183 -25.56 -1.38 12.79
N ASN A 184 -24.69 -0.98 13.72
CA ASN A 184 -23.52 -1.67 14.30
C ASN A 184 -22.14 -1.62 13.58
N LYS A 185 -21.20 -0.99 14.31
CA LYS A 185 -19.90 -1.53 14.79
C LYS A 185 -19.00 -2.25 13.78
N ASP A 186 -18.80 -1.70 12.59
CA ASP A 186 -17.83 -2.30 11.69
C ASP A 186 -16.44 -1.66 11.89
N PRO A 187 -15.51 -2.29 12.62
CA PRO A 187 -14.15 -1.77 12.79
C PRO A 187 -13.46 -1.54 11.43
N GLN A 188 -13.86 -2.28 10.39
CA GLN A 188 -13.29 -2.12 9.06
C GLN A 188 -13.60 -0.75 8.45
N ILE A 189 -14.77 -0.17 8.72
CA ILE A 189 -15.15 1.15 8.18
C ILE A 189 -14.28 2.24 8.79
N ARG A 190 -13.97 2.12 10.08
CA ARG A 190 -13.01 3.01 10.73
C ARG A 190 -11.65 2.91 10.05
N ASP A 191 -11.12 1.70 9.86
CA ASP A 191 -9.79 1.51 9.27
C ASP A 191 -9.72 2.03 7.84
N ILE A 192 -10.76 1.81 7.02
CA ILE A 192 -10.86 2.38 5.68
C ILE A 192 -10.89 3.91 5.75
N ALA A 193 -11.70 4.50 6.63
CA ALA A 193 -11.80 5.95 6.76
C ALA A 193 -10.45 6.57 7.19
N VAL A 194 -9.77 5.97 8.17
CA VAL A 194 -8.41 6.37 8.58
C VAL A 194 -7.47 6.32 7.39
N TRP A 195 -7.41 5.18 6.71
CA TRP A 195 -6.51 5.00 5.58
C TRP A 195 -6.77 6.02 4.46
N LEU A 196 -8.04 6.25 4.09
CA LEU A 196 -8.40 7.26 3.09
C LEU A 196 -7.96 8.68 3.49
N CYS A 197 -8.09 9.05 4.76
CA CYS A 197 -7.63 10.35 5.26
C CYS A 197 -6.10 10.47 5.17
N LEU A 198 -5.38 9.40 5.51
CA LEU A 198 -3.92 9.39 5.47
C LEU A 198 -3.36 9.36 4.04
N THR A 199 -4.04 8.70 3.10
CA THR A 199 -3.63 8.55 1.69
C THR A 199 -3.81 9.84 0.90
N PHE A 200 -4.98 10.46 0.97
CA PHE A 200 -5.35 11.55 0.06
C PHE A 200 -5.09 12.92 0.67
N ARG A 201 -3.83 13.35 0.59
CA ARG A 201 -3.36 14.64 1.11
C ARG A 201 -2.96 15.59 -0.02
N PRO A 202 -3.13 16.91 0.16
CA PRO A 202 -2.67 17.87 -0.82
C PRO A 202 -1.14 17.89 -0.83
N PRO A 203 -0.53 18.09 -2.01
CA PRO A 203 0.92 18.21 -2.10
C PRO A 203 1.40 19.42 -1.30
N THR A 204 2.53 19.26 -0.59
CA THR A 204 3.16 20.37 0.15
C THR A 204 4.15 21.09 -0.76
N GLU A 205 4.25 22.42 -0.67
CA GLU A 205 5.21 23.19 -1.48
C GLU A 205 6.66 22.75 -1.19
N GLY A 206 7.42 22.44 -2.25
CA GLY A 206 8.78 21.89 -2.14
C GLY A 206 8.86 20.36 -2.09
N SER A 207 7.77 19.70 -2.48
CA SER A 207 7.47 18.26 -2.41
C SER A 207 8.66 17.27 -2.43
N ASP A 208 8.75 16.54 -1.33
CA ASP A 208 9.48 15.30 -1.13
C ASP A 208 8.45 14.19 -0.77
N VAL A 209 8.87 12.93 -0.85
CA VAL A 209 8.06 11.81 -0.32
C VAL A 209 7.95 11.94 1.19
N VAL A 210 6.72 11.90 1.72
CA VAL A 210 6.44 12.02 3.16
C VAL A 210 5.78 10.77 3.71
N VAL A 211 5.94 10.55 5.01
CA VAL A 211 5.19 9.54 5.76
C VAL A 211 3.98 10.22 6.37
N SER A 212 2.78 9.72 6.09
CA SER A 212 1.52 10.20 6.68
C SER A 212 1.01 9.17 7.68
N THR A 213 0.78 9.63 8.91
CA THR A 213 0.26 8.81 10.00
C THR A 213 -0.71 9.61 10.85
N GLY A 214 -1.23 9.02 11.92
CA GLY A 214 -2.12 9.72 12.84
C GLY A 214 -2.20 9.07 14.20
N SER A 215 -2.80 9.80 15.13
CA SER A 215 -3.10 9.32 16.47
C SER A 215 -4.53 9.67 16.85
N PHE A 216 -5.13 8.87 17.72
CA PHE A 216 -6.48 9.11 18.22
C PHE A 216 -6.43 9.83 19.57
N ASN A 217 -7.08 10.98 19.67
CA ASN A 217 -7.40 11.61 20.94
C ASN A 217 -8.90 11.41 21.23
N GLY A 218 -9.21 10.33 21.96
CA GLY A 218 -10.58 9.85 22.09
C GLY A 218 -11.14 9.40 20.75
N THR A 219 -12.14 10.10 20.23
CA THR A 219 -12.80 9.77 18.96
C THR A 219 -12.31 10.59 17.78
N HIS A 220 -11.40 11.53 18.00
CA HIS A 220 -10.85 12.40 16.96
C HIS A 220 -9.53 11.84 16.44
N LEU A 221 -9.42 11.66 15.12
CA LEU A 221 -8.16 11.32 14.46
C LEU A 221 -7.40 12.61 14.14
N THR A 222 -6.23 12.79 14.75
CA THR A 222 -5.27 13.84 14.39
C THR A 222 -4.22 13.25 13.46
N MET A 223 -4.12 13.78 12.24
CA MET A 223 -3.11 13.38 11.26
C MET A 223 -1.80 14.14 11.45
N SER A 224 -0.68 13.49 11.15
CA SER A 224 0.65 14.09 11.09
C SER A 224 1.37 13.67 9.82
N THR A 225 2.42 14.40 9.46
CA THR A 225 3.34 14.05 8.39
C THR A 225 4.75 14.16 8.89
N ASP A 226 5.59 13.18 8.56
CA ASP A 226 7.01 13.17 8.87
C ASP A 226 7.82 13.02 7.57
N PRO A 227 9.04 13.57 7.49
CA PRO A 227 9.94 13.31 6.37
C PRO A 227 10.26 11.82 6.24
N MET A 228 10.49 11.35 5.01
CA MET A 228 10.91 9.96 4.79
C MET A 228 12.24 9.67 5.52
N PRO A 229 12.33 8.61 6.36
CA PRO A 229 13.47 8.39 7.26
C PRO A 229 14.80 8.04 6.57
N SER A 230 14.80 7.78 5.25
CA SER A 230 16.02 7.45 4.50
C SER A 230 15.90 7.83 3.03
N LEU A 231 17.02 8.26 2.42
CA LEU A 231 17.15 8.46 0.97
C LEU A 231 17.22 7.10 0.26
N VAL A 232 16.06 6.48 0.05
CA VAL A 232 15.92 5.25 -0.75
C VAL A 232 15.81 5.61 -2.23
N CYS A 233 16.47 4.86 -3.11
CA CYS A 233 16.60 5.27 -4.52
C CYS A 233 15.25 5.43 -5.24
N TRP A 234 14.20 4.73 -4.79
CA TRP A 234 12.89 4.77 -5.41
C TRP A 234 12.12 6.07 -5.18
N THR A 235 12.44 6.86 -4.15
CA THR A 235 11.72 8.13 -3.90
C THR A 235 11.89 9.12 -5.05
N GLN A 236 12.99 9.00 -5.80
CA GLN A 236 13.26 9.82 -6.99
C GLN A 236 12.27 9.60 -8.15
N ILE A 237 11.46 8.54 -8.10
CA ILE A 237 10.36 8.31 -9.06
C ILE A 237 9.25 9.34 -8.85
N PHE A 238 9.06 9.77 -7.61
CA PHE A 238 7.94 10.60 -7.19
C PHE A 238 8.39 12.04 -7.03
N GLU A 239 7.68 12.96 -7.67
CA GLU A 239 7.80 14.38 -7.34
C GLU A 239 7.18 14.70 -5.99
N ASP A 240 6.04 14.07 -5.70
CA ASP A 240 5.34 14.08 -4.43
C ASP A 240 4.71 12.70 -4.23
N ALA A 241 4.81 12.15 -3.03
CA ALA A 241 4.06 10.97 -2.66
C ALA A 241 3.88 10.88 -1.14
N VAL A 242 2.81 10.21 -0.74
CA VAL A 242 2.48 9.95 0.66
C VAL A 242 2.58 8.46 0.94
N VAL A 243 3.46 8.08 1.85
CA VAL A 243 3.56 6.72 2.41
C VAL A 243 2.66 6.65 3.64
N VAL A 244 1.62 5.85 3.58
CA VAL A 244 0.67 5.70 4.69
C VAL A 244 1.18 4.70 5.72
N VAL A 245 1.24 5.12 6.98
CA VAL A 245 1.53 4.27 8.14
C VAL A 245 0.31 4.29 9.06
N MET A 246 -0.32 3.12 9.26
CA MET A 246 -1.54 3.08 10.09
C MET A 246 -1.21 3.39 11.56
N PRO A 247 -2.13 4.00 12.32
CA PRO A 247 -1.91 4.30 13.72
C PRO A 247 -1.49 3.07 14.52
N GLY A 248 -0.36 3.17 15.23
CA GLY A 248 0.21 2.08 16.03
C GLY A 248 1.22 1.19 15.28
N GLU A 249 1.36 1.36 13.96
CA GLU A 249 2.43 0.72 13.19
C GLU A 249 3.73 1.53 13.31
N VAL A 250 4.86 0.84 13.27
CA VAL A 250 6.19 1.44 13.23
C VAL A 250 6.76 1.22 11.83
N PHE A 251 7.20 2.29 11.19
CA PHE A 251 7.85 2.26 9.89
C PHE A 251 9.25 2.86 9.99
N SER A 252 10.25 2.14 9.49
CA SER A 252 11.66 2.52 9.59
C SER A 252 12.28 2.93 8.25
N GLY A 253 11.44 3.16 7.24
CA GLY A 253 11.89 3.19 5.85
C GLY A 253 11.85 1.80 5.24
N GLY A 254 12.20 1.70 3.96
CA GLY A 254 12.13 0.39 3.30
C GLY A 254 12.27 0.38 1.80
N LEU A 255 12.31 -0.85 1.29
CA LEU A 255 12.20 -1.15 -0.12
C LEU A 255 10.76 -0.90 -0.59
N LEU A 256 10.60 -0.52 -1.86
CA LEU A 256 9.32 -0.45 -2.55
C LEU A 256 9.01 -1.80 -3.19
N LYS A 257 7.95 -2.45 -2.72
CA LYS A 257 7.41 -3.70 -3.26
C LYS A 257 6.31 -3.37 -4.27
N LEU A 258 6.43 -3.93 -5.48
CA LEU A 258 5.47 -3.73 -6.58
C LEU A 258 5.51 -4.88 -7.57
N SER A 259 4.54 -4.97 -8.47
CA SER A 259 4.61 -5.94 -9.58
C SER A 259 5.71 -5.54 -10.57
N PHE A 260 6.25 -6.49 -11.32
CA PHE A 260 7.24 -6.17 -12.35
C PHE A 260 6.68 -5.22 -13.42
N GLY A 261 5.42 -5.41 -13.85
CA GLY A 261 4.75 -4.50 -14.77
C GLY A 261 4.65 -3.07 -14.23
N ALA A 262 4.27 -2.92 -12.96
CA ALA A 262 4.26 -1.62 -12.28
C ALA A 262 5.67 -1.02 -12.22
N LEU A 263 6.70 -1.82 -11.91
CA LEU A 263 8.10 -1.36 -11.89
C LEU A 263 8.52 -0.75 -13.24
N ILE A 264 8.23 -1.44 -14.34
CA ILE A 264 8.53 -0.93 -15.69
C ILE A 264 7.80 0.40 -15.95
N HIS A 265 6.51 0.45 -15.62
CA HIS A 265 5.67 1.61 -15.88
C HIS A 265 6.10 2.83 -15.05
N VAL A 266 6.22 2.69 -13.74
CA VAL A 266 6.53 3.82 -12.84
C VAL A 266 7.96 4.33 -13.02
N THR A 267 8.88 3.50 -13.49
CA THR A 267 10.27 3.92 -13.75
C THR A 267 10.48 4.39 -15.19
N ALA A 268 9.48 4.28 -16.06
CA ALA A 268 9.57 4.64 -17.47
C ALA A 268 10.75 3.98 -18.22
N VAL A 269 11.15 2.77 -17.81
CA VAL A 269 12.13 1.98 -18.59
C VAL A 269 11.44 1.36 -19.79
N THR A 270 12.13 1.33 -20.93
CA THR A 270 11.51 0.96 -22.22
C THR A 270 12.13 -0.27 -22.84
N LYS A 271 13.43 -0.53 -22.60
CA LYS A 271 14.12 -1.68 -23.19
C LYS A 271 15.23 -2.27 -22.34
N PRO A 272 15.49 -3.59 -22.46
CA PRO A 272 16.67 -4.21 -21.91
C PRO A 272 17.91 -3.82 -22.73
N ILE A 273 19.02 -3.51 -22.06
CA ILE A 273 20.32 -3.22 -22.68
C ILE A 273 21.40 -4.10 -22.07
N ALA A 274 22.28 -4.62 -22.91
CA ALA A 274 23.46 -5.36 -22.47
C ALA A 274 24.45 -4.42 -21.76
N ALA A 275 24.80 -4.74 -20.52
CA ALA A 275 25.82 -4.06 -19.73
C ALA A 275 26.83 -5.08 -19.23
N GLY A 276 28.04 -5.07 -19.81
CA GLY A 276 29.07 -6.07 -19.52
C GLY A 276 28.62 -7.49 -19.86
N LYS A 277 28.36 -8.31 -18.85
CA LYS A 277 27.93 -9.72 -18.99
C LYS A 277 26.47 -9.97 -18.59
N GLY A 278 25.70 -8.92 -18.34
CA GLY A 278 24.30 -9.02 -17.91
C GLY A 278 23.39 -8.01 -18.62
N LEU A 279 22.14 -7.99 -18.21
CA LEU A 279 21.12 -7.06 -18.68
C LEU A 279 20.73 -6.04 -17.62
N VAL A 280 20.59 -4.78 -18.04
CA VAL A 280 19.94 -3.70 -17.28
C VAL A 280 18.71 -3.24 -18.06
N LEU A 281 17.73 -2.63 -17.40
CA LEU A 281 16.58 -2.04 -18.09
C LEU A 281 16.77 -0.54 -18.16
N MET A 282 16.64 0.04 -19.35
CA MET A 282 16.96 1.45 -19.59
C MET A 282 15.72 2.18 -20.11
N GLY A 283 15.47 3.35 -19.56
CA GLY A 283 14.55 4.36 -20.08
C GLY A 283 15.33 5.51 -20.71
N TYR A 284 14.66 6.66 -20.87
CA TYR A 284 15.32 7.89 -21.32
C TYR A 284 16.20 8.48 -20.21
N SER A 285 15.63 8.73 -19.03
CA SER A 285 16.33 9.34 -17.89
C SER A 285 16.48 8.40 -16.70
N THR A 286 16.14 7.13 -16.85
CA THR A 286 16.11 6.15 -15.76
C THR A 286 16.77 4.84 -16.17
N ALA A 287 17.32 4.13 -15.19
CA ALA A 287 17.83 2.78 -15.37
C ALA A 287 17.51 1.92 -14.16
N LEU A 288 17.20 0.66 -14.41
CA LEU A 288 17.02 -0.37 -13.42
C LEU A 288 18.16 -1.39 -13.51
N VAL A 289 18.96 -1.44 -12.45
CA VAL A 289 20.07 -2.38 -12.31
C VAL A 289 19.65 -3.48 -11.33
N PRO A 290 19.57 -4.75 -11.75
CA PRO A 290 19.24 -5.83 -10.83
C PRO A 290 20.44 -6.09 -9.91
N THR A 291 20.29 -5.97 -8.60
CA THR A 291 21.43 -6.03 -7.66
C THR A 291 21.61 -7.40 -7.05
N ASN A 292 20.53 -8.00 -6.54
CA ASN A 292 20.58 -9.30 -5.87
C ASN A 292 19.22 -10.01 -5.96
N LYS A 293 19.11 -11.19 -5.32
CA LYS A 293 17.85 -11.83 -4.98
C LYS A 293 17.64 -11.81 -3.47
N ASN A 294 16.41 -11.63 -3.02
CA ASN A 294 16.04 -11.77 -1.62
C ASN A 294 15.95 -13.27 -1.22
N ALA A 295 15.60 -13.55 0.04
CA ALA A 295 15.44 -14.91 0.55
C ALA A 295 14.41 -15.75 -0.23
N ASP A 296 13.38 -15.11 -0.78
CA ASP A 296 12.33 -15.73 -1.59
C ASP A 296 12.72 -15.90 -3.08
N GLY A 297 13.95 -15.51 -3.45
CA GLY A 297 14.44 -15.58 -4.82
C GLY A 297 13.91 -14.47 -5.75
N LEU A 298 13.20 -13.47 -5.21
CA LEU A 298 12.71 -12.30 -5.93
C LEU A 298 13.85 -11.34 -6.23
N VAL A 299 13.80 -10.70 -7.41
CA VAL A 299 14.86 -9.78 -7.85
C VAL A 299 14.74 -8.44 -7.13
N MET A 300 15.85 -8.00 -6.56
CA MET A 300 16.03 -6.66 -6.01
C MET A 300 16.64 -5.74 -7.07
N TRP A 301 16.10 -4.53 -7.15
CA TRP A 301 16.44 -3.54 -8.15
C TRP A 301 16.98 -2.27 -7.49
N HIS A 302 17.93 -1.65 -8.18
CA HIS A 302 18.41 -0.30 -7.93
C HIS A 302 17.91 0.62 -9.05
N LEU A 303 17.35 1.76 -8.68
CA LEU A 303 17.00 2.82 -9.62
C LEU A 303 18.14 3.83 -9.70
N GLU A 304 18.60 4.09 -10.91
CA GLU A 304 19.43 5.25 -11.23
C GLU A 304 18.64 6.23 -12.08
N VAL A 305 18.74 7.52 -11.74
CA VAL A 305 18.09 8.62 -12.46
C VAL A 305 19.18 9.55 -12.98
N ALA A 306 19.06 9.96 -14.24
CA ALA A 306 19.98 10.90 -14.86
C ALA A 306 19.95 12.25 -14.13
N SER A 307 21.14 12.81 -13.90
CA SER A 307 21.30 14.16 -13.33
C SER A 307 21.33 15.26 -14.40
N HIS A 308 20.88 14.94 -15.62
CA HIS A 308 20.89 15.84 -16.77
C HIS A 308 19.72 15.54 -17.70
N ASP A 309 19.38 16.50 -18.57
CA ASP A 309 18.29 16.38 -19.55
C ASP A 309 18.68 15.59 -20.81
N ARG A 310 19.74 14.78 -20.76
CA ARG A 310 20.17 13.86 -21.83
C ARG A 310 19.82 12.42 -21.49
N GLN A 311 19.77 11.58 -22.53
CA GLN A 311 19.57 10.14 -22.35
C GLN A 311 20.69 9.53 -21.51
N LEU A 312 20.32 8.76 -20.49
CA LEU A 312 21.22 8.03 -19.61
C LEU A 312 21.96 6.94 -20.41
N GLN A 313 23.29 6.95 -20.38
CA GLN A 313 24.13 5.97 -21.05
C GLN A 313 24.57 4.86 -20.09
N THR A 314 24.84 3.67 -20.61
CA THR A 314 25.25 2.51 -19.79
C THR A 314 26.58 2.72 -19.08
N CYS A 315 27.48 3.55 -19.63
CA CYS A 315 28.75 3.91 -18.98
C CYS A 315 28.57 4.87 -17.79
N GLU A 316 27.41 5.52 -17.65
CA GLU A 316 27.10 6.44 -16.54
C GLU A 316 26.51 5.72 -15.32
N LEU A 317 26.13 4.44 -15.47
CA LEU A 317 25.50 3.64 -14.43
C LEU A 317 26.48 3.32 -13.31
N LYS A 318 26.26 3.91 -12.13
CA LYS A 318 27.11 3.81 -10.94
C LYS A 318 27.09 2.44 -10.29
N ALA A 319 26.01 1.67 -10.43
CA ALA A 319 25.90 0.34 -9.84
C ALA A 319 26.60 -0.74 -10.67
N THR A 320 26.79 -0.53 -11.98
CA THR A 320 27.34 -1.57 -12.87
C THR A 320 28.83 -1.88 -12.72
N PRO A 321 29.70 -0.96 -12.24
CA PRO A 321 31.07 -1.27 -11.84
C PRO A 321 31.16 -2.21 -10.63
N GLY A 322 30.14 -2.22 -9.76
CA GLY A 322 30.09 -3.05 -8.56
C GLY A 322 29.61 -4.49 -8.78
N SER A 323 29.34 -5.19 -7.68
CA SER A 323 28.68 -6.49 -7.71
C SER A 323 27.18 -6.30 -7.93
N TRP A 324 26.64 -6.91 -8.99
CA TRP A 324 25.21 -6.87 -9.33
C TRP A 324 24.78 -8.17 -10.02
N LEU A 325 23.47 -8.41 -10.05
CA LEU A 325 22.86 -9.66 -10.54
C LEU A 325 22.86 -9.72 -12.07
N LYS A 326 23.89 -10.33 -12.64
CA LYS A 326 24.03 -10.47 -14.10
C LYS A 326 23.20 -11.65 -14.62
N ARG A 327 22.15 -11.36 -15.39
CA ARG A 327 21.33 -12.33 -16.13
C ARG A 327 21.38 -12.06 -17.62
N LYS A 328 21.26 -13.12 -18.42
CA LYS A 328 21.40 -13.04 -19.89
C LYS A 328 20.09 -12.78 -20.60
N THR A 329 18.97 -13.10 -19.95
CA THR A 329 17.63 -12.98 -20.54
C THR A 329 16.72 -12.17 -19.63
N LEU A 330 15.76 -11.46 -20.23
CA LEU A 330 14.74 -10.73 -19.49
C LEU A 330 13.88 -11.66 -18.63
N LYS A 331 13.59 -12.87 -19.13
CA LYS A 331 12.80 -13.88 -18.43
C LYS A 331 13.41 -14.29 -17.08
N GLU A 332 14.74 -14.29 -16.95
CA GLU A 332 15.42 -14.56 -15.68
C GLU A 332 15.28 -13.41 -14.66
N LEU A 333 14.98 -12.21 -15.13
CA LEU A 333 14.78 -11.00 -14.31
C LEU A 333 13.31 -10.72 -14.02
N GLN A 334 12.40 -11.23 -14.85
CA GLN A 334 10.96 -11.05 -14.72
C GLN A 334 10.41 -11.96 -13.62
N THR A 335 10.13 -11.38 -12.47
CA THR A 335 9.44 -12.01 -11.35
C THR A 335 8.03 -11.44 -11.21
N LYS A 336 7.10 -12.15 -10.55
CA LYS A 336 5.74 -11.63 -10.30
C LYS A 336 5.79 -10.33 -9.49
N GLU A 337 6.64 -10.33 -8.46
CA GLU A 337 6.90 -9.20 -7.58
C GLU A 337 8.34 -8.75 -7.73
N ALA A 338 8.58 -7.46 -7.57
CA ALA A 338 9.88 -6.83 -7.60
C ALA A 338 10.06 -5.93 -6.36
N TRP A 339 11.31 -5.80 -5.93
CA TRP A 339 11.69 -4.99 -4.79
C TRP A 339 12.65 -3.90 -5.25
N LEU A 340 12.31 -2.64 -5.05
CA LEU A 340 13.10 -1.49 -5.50
C LEU A 340 13.57 -0.67 -4.29
N GLY A 341 14.86 -0.40 -4.15
CA GLY A 341 15.34 0.44 -3.04
C GLY A 341 16.75 0.16 -2.55
N TRP A 342 17.56 -0.58 -3.32
CA TRP A 342 18.96 -0.79 -2.96
C TRP A 342 19.71 0.56 -2.91
N CYS A 343 20.50 0.78 -1.87
CA CYS A 343 21.41 1.92 -1.78
C CYS A 343 22.84 1.40 -1.76
N THR A 344 23.68 1.84 -2.70
CA THR A 344 25.11 1.47 -2.76
C THR A 344 25.89 1.97 -1.54
N SER A 345 25.39 2.99 -0.85
CA SER A 345 25.98 3.52 0.38
C SER A 345 25.71 2.67 1.62
N ALA A 346 24.89 1.61 1.52
CA ALA A 346 24.79 0.60 2.57
C ALA A 346 26.00 -0.37 2.53
N GLU A 347 27.19 0.16 2.22
CA GLU A 347 28.44 -0.50 2.54
C GLU A 347 28.48 -0.63 4.05
N VAL A 348 28.06 -1.80 4.50
CA VAL A 348 28.02 -2.17 5.89
C VAL A 348 29.46 -2.06 6.40
N SER A 349 29.72 -0.99 7.14
CA SER A 349 30.94 -0.83 7.93
C SER A 349 30.87 -1.80 9.12
N LEU A 350 30.83 -3.09 8.84
CA LEU A 350 30.94 -4.15 9.82
C LEU A 350 32.42 -4.24 10.20
N GLY A 351 32.80 -3.45 11.20
CA GLY A 351 33.97 -3.68 12.05
C GLY A 351 35.24 -4.13 11.32
N LEU A 352 35.64 -3.44 10.26
CA LEU A 352 37.02 -3.51 9.80
C LEU A 352 37.84 -2.63 10.74
N ASP A 353 38.35 -3.23 11.82
CA ASP A 353 39.59 -2.76 12.43
C ASP A 353 40.65 -2.80 11.32
N SER A 354 40.94 -1.61 10.78
CA SER A 354 41.86 -1.34 9.69
C SER A 354 43.14 -2.18 9.75
N PRO A 355 43.37 -3.13 8.81
CA PRO A 355 44.71 -3.56 8.49
C PRO A 355 45.24 -2.71 7.33
N GLU A 356 46.27 -1.92 7.61
CA GLU A 356 47.11 -1.26 6.58
C GLU A 356 47.60 -2.32 5.58
N GLY A 357 46.97 -2.39 4.41
CA GLY A 357 47.29 -3.37 3.38
C GLY A 357 47.00 -2.80 2.00
N ASP A 358 48.05 -2.30 1.36
CA ASP A 358 48.04 -1.74 0.02
C ASP A 358 47.78 -2.85 -1.02
N VAL A 359 46.53 -2.94 -1.51
CA VAL A 359 46.13 -3.91 -2.53
C VAL A 359 45.87 -3.20 -3.85
N SER A 360 46.84 -3.28 -4.75
CA SER A 360 46.75 -2.81 -6.13
C SER A 360 45.82 -3.72 -6.95
N ALA A 361 44.85 -3.13 -7.64
CA ALA A 361 43.86 -3.84 -8.47
C ALA A 361 44.48 -4.44 -9.74
N PRO A 362 43.99 -5.62 -10.23
CA PRO A 362 44.49 -6.22 -11.45
C PRO A 362 43.84 -5.61 -12.70
N ASP A 363 44.70 -5.35 -13.68
CA ASP A 363 44.38 -4.76 -14.98
C ASP A 363 43.71 -5.81 -15.89
N ALA A 364 42.40 -5.67 -16.15
CA ALA A 364 41.61 -6.61 -16.95
C ALA A 364 41.20 -6.00 -18.31
N LYS A 365 41.76 -6.55 -19.40
CA LYS A 365 41.39 -6.18 -20.78
C LYS A 365 39.96 -6.61 -21.12
N VAL A 366 39.10 -5.63 -21.43
CA VAL A 366 37.72 -5.83 -21.86
C VAL A 366 37.67 -6.13 -23.37
N LYS A 367 37.00 -7.21 -23.75
CA LYS A 367 36.73 -7.58 -25.16
C LYS A 367 35.29 -7.20 -25.51
N PRO A 368 35.04 -6.36 -26.53
CA PRO A 368 33.68 -5.97 -26.91
C PRO A 368 32.96 -7.15 -27.59
N THR A 369 31.69 -7.35 -27.25
CA THR A 369 30.82 -8.32 -27.94
C THR A 369 29.59 -7.57 -28.43
N THR A 370 29.43 -7.45 -29.74
CA THR A 370 28.27 -6.85 -30.39
C THR A 370 27.23 -7.94 -30.63
N GLY A 371 26.18 -7.97 -29.81
CA GLY A 371 25.01 -8.82 -30.02
C GLY A 371 23.87 -7.98 -30.59
N HIS A 372 23.30 -8.42 -31.72
CA HIS A 372 22.09 -7.83 -32.28
C HIS A 372 20.89 -8.48 -31.59
N TRP A 373 20.10 -7.69 -30.86
CA TRP A 373 18.87 -8.15 -30.21
C TRP A 373 17.67 -7.50 -30.89
N GLU A 374 16.64 -8.28 -31.21
CA GLU A 374 15.33 -7.75 -31.60
C GLU A 374 14.73 -6.97 -30.41
N GLU A 375 14.38 -5.71 -30.63
CA GLU A 375 13.86 -4.81 -29.62
C GLU A 375 12.45 -5.26 -29.19
N ALA A 376 12.35 -5.96 -28.06
CA ALA A 376 11.08 -6.13 -27.35
C ALA A 376 10.74 -4.84 -26.60
N ASN A 377 9.67 -4.15 -27.01
CA ASN A 377 9.16 -3.00 -26.28
C ASN A 377 8.56 -3.46 -24.94
N LEU A 378 9.21 -3.09 -23.82
CA LEU A 378 8.79 -3.51 -22.48
C LEU A 378 7.41 -2.97 -22.10
N GLN A 379 6.94 -1.89 -22.72
CA GLN A 379 5.63 -1.32 -22.44
C GLN A 379 4.50 -2.26 -22.85
N LEU A 380 4.66 -3.01 -23.93
CA LEU A 380 3.67 -4.01 -24.36
C LEU A 380 3.59 -5.18 -23.37
N LEU A 381 4.73 -5.60 -22.82
CA LEU A 381 4.79 -6.64 -21.78
C LEU A 381 4.16 -6.19 -20.46
N ALA A 382 4.32 -4.90 -20.12
CA ALA A 382 3.69 -4.33 -18.94
C ALA A 382 2.15 -4.33 -19.07
N GLN A 383 1.63 -3.99 -20.25
CA GLN A 383 0.18 -4.00 -20.52
C GLN A 383 -0.43 -5.40 -20.40
N SER A 384 0.18 -6.42 -21.00
CA SER A 384 -0.33 -7.80 -20.91
C SER A 384 -0.32 -8.34 -19.47
N ALA A 385 0.60 -7.89 -18.62
CA ALA A 385 0.67 -8.33 -17.22
C ALA A 385 -0.40 -7.70 -16.32
N PHE A 386 -0.99 -6.58 -16.74
CA PHE A 386 -2.13 -5.96 -16.05
C PHE A 386 -3.46 -6.62 -16.39
N GLU A 387 -3.56 -7.32 -17.52
CA GLU A 387 -4.80 -7.98 -17.98
C GLU A 387 -5.01 -9.38 -17.35
N GLU A 388 -3.99 -9.97 -16.71
CA GLU A 388 -4.06 -11.30 -16.09
C GLU A 388 -4.36 -11.30 -14.57
N GLN A 389 -4.73 -10.15 -13.98
CA GLN A 389 -5.17 -10.04 -12.58
C GLN A 389 -6.65 -9.68 -12.50
#